data_AF-A0A061SEP0-F1
#
_entry.id   AF-A0A061SEP0-F1
#
_cell.length_a   1.000
_cell.length_b   1.000
_cell.length_c   1.000
_cell.angle_alpha   90.00
_cell.angle_beta   90.00
_cell.angle_gamma   90.00
#
_symmetry.space_group_name_H-M   'P 1'
#
loop_
_entity.id
_entity.type
_entity.pdbx_description
1 polymer ?
#
loop_
_entity_poly.entity_id
_entity_poly.type
_entity_poly.pdbx_seq_one_letter_code
_entity_poly.pdbx_strand_id
1 'polypeptide(L)'
;TKNIQSSSSFDFNQIPSLLSRRHSKPKFCNDYEDIVENVRFICSFTGVVSSEEFLAKNPPAPQAPLPVSSGSARMLDGRNVADQWLTDLGGEVLSVSSILGRPPCLRVLMVGDRADSKVYVQRKLEKCRQVGLAAEVHLLPSGASQEELEQGIRDANHNPRVDGILVQLPLATHMDEARAMLQMDPNKDVDGFHPYNMGSLMMKGRSTRLVPCTALGCLELLRRSGIGVRGKQAVVVGDSNIVGAPLSIGLLRECGAAAVTVCNRRRRPPGSDEAATTDSMRRAEAGACGPAEPSPPSSPHGLSYTDIGFPVDLPAITRTADILVVAVGHPDLVRSDWVKPGAVVLDVGINVVDQSHASRAGGLHVVGDVAFDEVSHVASALSPVPGGIGPMTIAAVVHNTVQAARFSLDS
;
A
#
# COMPACT_ATOMS: atom_id res chain seq x y z
N THR A 1 -17.25 -5.15 -27.46
CA THR A 1 -17.43 -4.71 -28.86
C THR A 1 -16.95 -5.70 -29.93
N LYS A 2 -16.09 -6.70 -29.64
CA LYS A 2 -15.53 -7.55 -30.71
C LYS A 2 -16.23 -8.89 -31.02
N ASN A 3 -17.36 -9.27 -30.41
CA ASN A 3 -17.97 -10.60 -30.67
C ASN A 3 -19.51 -10.66 -30.55
N ILE A 4 -20.24 -9.67 -31.08
CA ILE A 4 -21.69 -9.79 -31.22
C ILE A 4 -21.99 -9.82 -32.72
N GLN A 5 -22.18 -11.02 -33.26
CA GLN A 5 -22.64 -11.19 -34.63
C GLN A 5 -24.10 -10.77 -34.75
N SER A 6 -24.38 -10.17 -35.90
CA SER A 6 -25.62 -9.55 -36.35
C SER A 6 -26.87 -10.40 -36.13
N SER A 7 -27.81 -9.88 -35.37
CA SER A 7 -29.24 -10.02 -35.67
C SER A 7 -29.80 -8.62 -35.98
N SER A 8 -30.49 -8.54 -37.10
CA SER A 8 -31.00 -7.31 -37.72
C SER A 8 -32.04 -6.62 -36.85
N SER A 9 -31.73 -5.41 -36.35
CA SER A 9 -32.63 -4.26 -36.10
C SER A 9 -32.10 -3.28 -35.03
N PHE A 10 -31.01 -3.61 -34.32
CA PHE A 10 -30.50 -2.72 -33.28
C PHE A 10 -29.42 -1.76 -33.80
N ASP A 11 -29.71 -0.46 -33.77
CA ASP A 11 -28.74 0.60 -34.06
C ASP A 11 -27.83 0.84 -32.84
N PHE A 12 -26.61 0.30 -32.93
CA PHE A 12 -25.60 0.39 -31.87
C PHE A 12 -25.19 1.84 -31.53
N ASN A 13 -25.49 2.82 -32.39
CA ASN A 13 -25.23 4.23 -32.10
C ASN A 13 -26.13 4.78 -30.98
N GLN A 14 -27.19 4.07 -30.59
CA GLN A 14 -28.07 4.48 -29.50
C GLN A 14 -27.56 4.11 -28.10
N ILE A 15 -26.56 3.23 -27.98
CA ILE A 15 -26.03 2.73 -26.69
C ILE A 15 -25.59 3.86 -25.75
N PRO A 16 -24.84 4.89 -26.18
CA PRO A 16 -24.43 5.98 -25.29
C PRO A 16 -25.63 6.71 -24.68
N SER A 17 -26.70 6.91 -25.45
CA SER A 17 -27.93 7.58 -24.99
C SER A 17 -28.74 6.72 -23.99
N LEU A 18 -28.69 5.40 -24.12
CA LEU A 18 -29.33 4.46 -23.20
C LEU A 18 -28.56 4.39 -21.86
N LEU A 19 -27.23 4.35 -21.92
CA LEU A 19 -26.39 4.35 -20.72
C LEU A 19 -26.44 5.68 -19.97
N SER A 20 -26.61 6.82 -20.66
CA SER A 20 -26.84 8.12 -20.00
C SER A 20 -28.18 8.24 -19.29
N ARG A 21 -29.18 7.42 -19.64
CA ARG A 21 -30.45 7.35 -18.88
C ARG A 21 -30.29 6.64 -17.54
N ARG A 22 -29.26 5.79 -17.39
CA ARG A 22 -28.93 5.07 -16.16
C ARG A 22 -28.00 5.85 -15.24
N HIS A 23 -27.12 6.69 -15.79
CA HIS A 23 -26.14 7.45 -15.01
C HIS A 23 -26.14 8.94 -15.39
N SER A 24 -26.23 9.83 -14.39
CA SER A 24 -26.25 11.30 -14.57
C SER A 24 -24.92 11.91 -15.05
N LYS A 25 -23.85 11.12 -15.15
CA LYS A 25 -22.57 11.44 -15.80
C LYS A 25 -21.98 10.18 -16.44
N PRO A 26 -21.30 10.26 -17.60
CA PRO A 26 -20.67 9.10 -18.22
C PRO A 26 -19.42 8.72 -17.42
N LYS A 27 -19.53 7.71 -16.55
CA LYS A 27 -18.36 7.00 -16.01
C LYS A 27 -17.91 5.99 -17.07
N PHE A 28 -16.65 6.05 -17.48
CA PHE A 28 -16.01 4.92 -18.16
C PHE A 28 -15.93 3.76 -17.14
N CYS A 29 -16.84 2.78 -17.28
CA CYS A 29 -16.91 1.62 -16.39
C CYS A 29 -15.89 0.56 -16.81
N ASN A 30 -14.98 0.20 -15.89
CA ASN A 30 -14.02 -0.90 -16.04
C ASN A 30 -14.32 -2.09 -15.10
N ASP A 31 -15.45 -2.08 -14.38
CA ASP A 31 -15.87 -3.19 -13.52
C ASP A 31 -16.71 -4.20 -14.33
N TYR A 32 -16.37 -5.49 -14.24
CA TYR A 32 -17.06 -6.58 -14.94
C TYR A 32 -18.53 -6.69 -14.53
N GLU A 33 -18.86 -6.44 -13.26
CA GLU A 33 -20.26 -6.41 -12.78
C GLU A 33 -21.05 -5.28 -13.44
N ASP A 34 -20.47 -4.07 -13.53
CA ASP A 34 -21.11 -2.95 -14.24
C ASP A 34 -21.23 -3.23 -15.74
N ILE A 35 -20.25 -3.91 -16.36
CA ILE A 35 -20.34 -4.34 -17.77
C ILE A 35 -21.47 -5.37 -17.92
N VAL A 36 -21.55 -6.37 -17.04
CA VAL A 36 -22.61 -7.40 -17.07
C VAL A 36 -23.98 -6.78 -16.84
N GLU A 37 -24.11 -5.85 -15.90
CA GLU A 37 -25.38 -5.16 -15.65
C GLU A 37 -25.75 -4.20 -16.78
N ASN A 38 -24.79 -3.49 -17.37
CA ASN A 38 -25.02 -2.66 -18.55
C ASN A 38 -25.43 -3.50 -19.76
N VAL A 39 -24.83 -4.69 -19.92
CA VAL A 39 -25.24 -5.67 -20.93
C VAL A 39 -26.64 -6.18 -20.64
N ARG A 40 -26.99 -6.55 -19.39
CA ARG A 40 -28.35 -6.94 -19.00
C ARG A 40 -29.37 -5.83 -19.28
N PHE A 41 -29.03 -4.59 -18.95
CA PHE A 41 -29.86 -3.40 -19.18
C PHE A 41 -30.04 -3.10 -20.67
N ILE A 42 -29.01 -3.28 -21.50
CA ILE A 42 -29.14 -3.13 -22.95
C ILE A 42 -29.98 -4.29 -23.53
N CYS A 43 -29.76 -5.52 -23.08
CA CYS A 43 -30.53 -6.70 -23.51
C CYS A 43 -32.02 -6.60 -23.17
N SER A 44 -32.40 -5.96 -22.07
CA SER A 44 -33.82 -5.76 -21.72
C SER A 44 -34.55 -4.81 -22.68
N PHE A 45 -33.83 -3.96 -23.42
CA PHE A 45 -34.40 -3.08 -24.45
C PHE A 45 -34.37 -3.68 -25.87
N THR A 46 -33.53 -4.68 -26.11
CA THR A 46 -33.33 -5.25 -27.46
C THR A 46 -34.03 -6.59 -27.70
N GLY A 47 -34.62 -7.19 -26.65
CA GLY A 47 -35.33 -8.46 -26.77
C GLY A 47 -34.42 -9.67 -27.06
N VAL A 48 -33.11 -9.53 -26.85
CA VAL A 48 -32.13 -10.61 -27.05
C VAL A 48 -32.10 -11.52 -25.81
N VAL A 49 -32.13 -12.84 -26.08
CA VAL A 49 -32.37 -13.95 -25.13
C VAL A 49 -31.39 -13.98 -23.95
N SER A 50 -31.86 -14.55 -22.83
CA SER A 50 -31.30 -14.53 -21.48
C SER A 50 -29.80 -14.83 -21.36
N SER A 51 -29.18 -14.20 -20.34
CA SER A 51 -27.76 -14.34 -19.99
C SER A 51 -27.29 -15.77 -19.74
N GLU A 52 -28.20 -16.70 -19.46
CA GLU A 52 -27.88 -18.10 -19.17
C GLU A 52 -27.48 -18.88 -20.43
N GLU A 53 -28.13 -18.64 -21.58
CA GLU A 53 -27.81 -19.35 -22.83
C GLU A 53 -26.44 -18.95 -23.40
N PHE A 54 -26.04 -17.69 -23.21
CA PHE A 54 -24.74 -17.18 -23.63
C PHE A 54 -23.58 -17.80 -22.83
N LEU A 55 -23.78 -17.95 -21.52
CA LEU A 55 -22.81 -18.56 -20.61
C LEU A 55 -22.72 -20.09 -20.80
N ALA A 56 -23.84 -20.75 -21.08
CA ALA A 56 -23.86 -22.18 -21.38
C ALA A 56 -23.14 -22.54 -22.68
N LYS A 57 -23.19 -21.66 -23.69
CA LYS A 57 -22.47 -21.82 -24.97
C LYS A 57 -21.00 -21.40 -24.92
N ASN A 58 -20.57 -20.70 -23.86
CA ASN A 58 -19.19 -20.21 -23.68
C ASN A 58 -18.70 -20.47 -22.23
N PRO A 59 -18.50 -21.74 -21.83
CA PRO A 59 -17.97 -22.05 -20.51
C PRO A 59 -16.56 -21.42 -20.36
N PRO A 60 -16.22 -20.86 -19.18
CA PRO A 60 -14.87 -20.39 -18.92
C PRO A 60 -13.90 -21.57 -19.08
N ALA A 61 -12.86 -21.39 -19.91
CA ALA A 61 -11.88 -22.42 -20.16
C ALA A 61 -11.26 -22.89 -18.82
N PRO A 62 -11.05 -24.20 -18.61
CA PRO A 62 -10.29 -24.68 -17.46
C PRO A 62 -8.92 -24.02 -17.48
N GLN A 63 -8.52 -23.43 -16.35
CA GLN A 63 -7.22 -22.79 -16.22
C GLN A 63 -6.15 -23.87 -16.39
N ALA A 64 -5.49 -23.87 -17.55
CA ALA A 64 -4.26 -24.63 -17.73
C ALA A 64 -3.23 -24.12 -16.71
N PRO A 65 -2.31 -24.98 -16.22
CA PRO A 65 -1.18 -24.53 -15.42
C PRO A 65 -0.48 -23.40 -16.18
N LEU A 66 -0.28 -22.26 -15.52
CA LEU A 66 0.44 -21.14 -16.11
C LEU A 66 1.83 -21.65 -16.53
N PRO A 67 2.24 -21.45 -17.80
CA PRO A 67 3.57 -21.83 -18.22
C PRO A 67 4.58 -21.08 -17.35
N VAL A 68 5.56 -21.80 -16.81
CA VAL A 68 6.69 -21.20 -16.11
C VAL A 68 7.42 -20.33 -17.14
N SER A 69 7.27 -19.01 -17.06
CA SER A 69 7.93 -18.12 -18.00
C SER A 69 9.43 -18.19 -17.76
N SER A 70 10.19 -18.57 -18.78
CA SER A 70 11.66 -18.58 -18.79
C SER A 70 12.25 -17.16 -18.85
N GLY A 71 11.56 -16.15 -18.31
CA GLY A 71 11.95 -14.74 -18.32
C GLY A 71 11.97 -14.18 -16.90
N SER A 72 12.91 -13.25 -16.64
CA SER A 72 12.97 -12.51 -15.39
C SER A 72 11.65 -11.75 -15.13
N ALA A 73 11.23 -11.69 -13.87
CA ALA A 73 10.06 -10.99 -13.38
C ALA A 73 10.00 -9.55 -13.94
N ARG A 74 8.79 -9.10 -14.27
CA ARG A 74 8.57 -7.69 -14.59
C ARG A 74 8.87 -6.83 -13.35
N MET A 75 9.88 -5.97 -13.44
CA MET A 75 10.17 -5.02 -12.37
C MET A 75 9.03 -4.01 -12.23
N LEU A 76 8.50 -3.87 -11.01
CA LEU A 76 7.52 -2.84 -10.65
C LEU A 76 8.25 -1.57 -10.25
N ASP A 77 8.64 -0.78 -11.26
CA ASP A 77 9.35 0.49 -11.10
C ASP A 77 8.43 1.55 -10.46
N GLY A 78 8.45 1.60 -9.14
CA GLY A 78 7.66 2.55 -8.38
C GLY A 78 8.11 4.00 -8.53
N ARG A 79 9.36 4.28 -8.96
CA ARG A 79 9.78 5.66 -9.27
C ARG A 79 9.01 6.18 -10.48
N ASN A 80 9.03 5.41 -11.56
CA ASN A 80 8.32 5.78 -12.78
C ASN A 80 6.82 5.91 -12.53
N VAL A 81 6.21 4.94 -11.84
CA VAL A 81 4.78 4.97 -11.52
C VAL A 81 4.42 6.14 -10.60
N ALA A 82 5.26 6.48 -9.62
CA ALA A 82 5.05 7.62 -8.74
C ALA A 82 5.15 8.96 -9.49
N ASP A 83 6.13 9.13 -10.39
CA ASP A 83 6.27 10.35 -11.18
C ASP A 83 5.07 10.56 -12.12
N GLN A 84 4.53 9.48 -12.71
CA GLN A 84 3.28 9.54 -13.47
C GLN A 84 2.10 9.92 -12.57
N TRP A 85 1.99 9.33 -11.38
CA TRP A 85 0.92 9.64 -10.44
C TRP A 85 0.98 11.10 -9.98
N LEU A 86 2.17 11.62 -9.66
CA LEU A 86 2.37 13.03 -9.32
C LEU A 86 1.97 13.97 -10.47
N THR A 87 2.25 13.58 -11.71
CA THR A 87 1.83 14.34 -12.90
C THR A 87 0.29 14.43 -12.98
N ASP A 88 -0.40 13.32 -12.79
CA ASP A 88 -1.88 13.30 -12.77
C ASP A 88 -2.43 14.18 -11.62
N LEU A 89 -1.82 14.08 -10.44
CA LEU A 89 -2.19 14.84 -9.25
C LEU A 89 -2.01 16.34 -9.43
N GLY A 90 -1.06 16.80 -10.26
CA GLY A 90 -0.89 18.22 -10.56
C GLY A 90 -2.17 18.86 -11.13
N GLY A 91 -2.92 18.14 -11.97
CA GLY A 91 -4.22 18.60 -12.46
C GLY A 91 -5.27 18.70 -11.35
N GLU A 92 -5.28 17.74 -10.42
CA GLU A 92 -6.17 17.76 -9.25
C GLU A 92 -5.83 18.90 -8.29
N VAL A 93 -4.55 19.16 -8.04
CA VAL A 93 -4.06 20.27 -7.21
C VAL A 93 -4.53 21.60 -7.80
N LEU A 94 -4.37 21.81 -9.10
CA LEU A 94 -4.84 23.04 -9.77
C LEU A 94 -6.35 23.22 -9.61
N SER A 95 -7.13 22.15 -9.81
CA SER A 95 -8.59 22.18 -9.65
C SER A 95 -8.98 22.57 -8.22
N VAL A 96 -8.42 21.90 -7.20
CA VAL A 96 -8.74 22.19 -5.80
C VAL A 96 -8.27 23.59 -5.41
N SER A 97 -7.08 24.01 -5.87
CA SER A 97 -6.53 25.33 -5.60
C SER A 97 -7.43 26.45 -6.12
N SER A 98 -8.03 26.27 -7.29
CA SER A 98 -8.94 27.25 -7.88
C SER A 98 -10.21 27.47 -7.04
N ILE A 99 -10.69 26.43 -6.38
CA ILE A 99 -11.87 26.48 -5.52
C ILE A 99 -11.51 27.08 -4.15
N LEU A 100 -10.37 26.67 -3.58
CA LEU A 100 -9.88 27.19 -2.30
C LEU A 100 -9.38 28.64 -2.37
N GLY A 101 -9.02 29.13 -3.56
CA GLY A 101 -8.33 30.41 -3.73
C GLY A 101 -6.88 30.41 -3.21
N ARG A 102 -6.33 29.24 -2.89
CA ARG A 102 -4.96 29.02 -2.42
C ARG A 102 -4.52 27.58 -2.74
N PRO A 103 -3.22 27.28 -2.84
CA PRO A 103 -2.77 25.90 -2.90
C PRO A 103 -3.17 25.13 -1.61
N PRO A 104 -3.53 23.85 -1.71
CA PRO A 104 -3.63 23.00 -0.54
C PRO A 104 -2.28 22.90 0.18
N CYS A 105 -2.32 22.79 1.50
CA CYS A 105 -1.14 22.90 2.35
C CYS A 105 -0.95 21.67 3.22
N LEU A 106 0.26 21.09 3.14
CA LEU A 106 0.75 20.07 4.05
C LEU A 106 1.63 20.70 5.13
N ARG A 107 1.30 20.46 6.40
CA ARG A 107 2.19 20.74 7.54
C ARG A 107 2.79 19.45 8.07
N VAL A 108 4.12 19.38 8.06
CA VAL A 108 4.87 18.28 8.66
C VAL A 108 5.37 18.71 10.04
N LEU A 109 5.01 17.96 11.09
CA LEU A 109 5.59 18.10 12.42
C LEU A 109 6.78 17.15 12.54
N MET A 110 7.95 17.69 12.90
CA MET A 110 9.17 16.91 13.04
C MET A 110 9.80 17.20 14.40
N VAL A 111 10.10 16.15 15.17
CA VAL A 111 10.79 16.26 16.46
C VAL A 111 12.25 15.86 16.30
N GLY A 112 13.16 16.73 16.74
CA GLY A 112 14.59 16.47 16.69
C GLY A 112 15.19 16.62 15.30
N ASP A 113 16.40 16.08 15.13
CA ASP A 113 17.31 16.50 14.05
C ASP A 113 17.92 15.33 13.27
N ARG A 114 17.35 14.13 13.42
CA ARG A 114 17.79 12.90 12.74
C ARG A 114 17.95 13.09 11.24
N ALA A 115 19.11 12.69 10.72
CA ALA A 115 19.50 12.92 9.33
C ALA A 115 18.60 12.18 8.32
N ASP A 116 18.24 10.94 8.60
CA ASP A 116 17.34 10.12 7.76
C ASP A 116 15.95 10.75 7.64
N SER A 117 15.40 11.21 8.77
CA SER A 117 14.11 11.89 8.85
C SER A 117 14.13 13.21 8.08
N LYS A 118 15.22 14.00 8.18
CA LYS A 118 15.38 15.24 7.42
C LYS A 118 15.36 14.99 5.92
N VAL A 119 16.11 14.01 5.43
CA VAL A 119 16.16 13.68 3.99
C VAL A 119 14.78 13.23 3.51
N TYR A 120 14.08 12.41 4.29
CA TYR A 120 12.74 11.93 3.92
C TYR A 120 11.71 13.06 3.90
N VAL A 121 11.70 13.92 4.92
CA VAL A 121 10.82 15.10 4.98
C VAL A 121 11.12 16.07 3.84
N GLN A 122 12.39 16.37 3.56
CA GLN A 122 12.78 17.23 2.45
C GLN A 122 12.25 16.72 1.11
N ARG A 123 12.38 15.42 0.83
CA ARG A 123 11.85 14.79 -0.39
C ARG A 123 10.32 14.91 -0.49
N LYS A 124 9.59 14.70 0.62
CA LYS A 124 8.13 14.91 0.67
C LYS A 124 7.77 16.35 0.29
N LEU A 125 8.43 17.32 0.92
CA LEU A 125 8.21 18.74 0.67
C LEU A 125 8.51 19.13 -0.78
N GLU A 126 9.61 18.64 -1.33
CA GLU A 126 10.00 18.88 -2.73
C GLU A 126 8.92 18.37 -3.68
N LYS A 127 8.45 17.12 -3.51
CA LYS A 127 7.39 16.55 -4.35
C LYS A 127 6.05 17.26 -4.18
N CYS A 128 5.70 17.71 -2.98
CA CYS A 128 4.52 18.55 -2.76
C CYS A 128 4.61 19.85 -3.58
N ARG A 129 5.73 20.58 -3.47
CA ARG A 129 5.93 21.84 -4.19
C ARG A 129 5.99 21.63 -5.71
N GLN A 130 6.57 20.52 -6.16
CA GLN A 130 6.63 20.15 -7.58
C GLN A 130 5.24 20.10 -8.22
N VAL A 131 4.22 19.62 -7.49
CA VAL A 131 2.84 19.51 -8.00
C VAL A 131 1.97 20.73 -7.67
N GLY A 132 2.53 21.77 -7.05
CA GLY A 132 1.83 23.01 -6.70
C GLY A 132 1.19 23.05 -5.30
N LEU A 133 1.49 22.09 -4.42
CA LEU A 133 1.08 22.16 -3.01
C LEU A 133 1.96 23.14 -2.23
N ALA A 134 1.37 23.82 -1.26
CA ALA A 134 2.13 24.43 -0.18
C ALA A 134 2.60 23.33 0.78
N ALA A 135 3.83 23.45 1.29
CA ALA A 135 4.36 22.50 2.26
C ALA A 135 5.33 23.20 3.22
N GLU A 136 5.13 22.95 4.51
CA GLU A 136 5.89 23.57 5.59
C GLU A 136 6.24 22.56 6.68
N VAL A 137 7.30 22.84 7.42
CA VAL A 137 7.78 22.01 8.53
C VAL A 137 7.69 22.81 9.82
N HIS A 138 6.97 22.26 10.79
CA HIS A 138 7.07 22.67 12.19
C HIS A 138 8.15 21.80 12.84
N LEU A 139 9.34 22.36 12.99
CA LEU A 139 10.46 21.70 13.64
C LEU A 139 10.42 21.94 15.15
N LEU A 140 10.29 20.86 15.92
CA LEU A 140 10.40 20.83 17.37
C LEU A 140 11.80 20.35 17.77
N PRO A 141 12.37 20.86 18.88
CA PRO A 141 13.67 20.41 19.37
C PRO A 141 13.65 18.92 19.75
N SER A 142 14.82 18.27 19.79
CA SER A 142 14.94 16.84 20.15
C SER A 142 14.45 16.54 21.58
N GLY A 143 14.57 17.51 22.49
CA GLY A 143 14.07 17.43 23.85
C GLY A 143 12.62 17.88 24.05
N ALA A 144 11.85 18.05 22.98
CA ALA A 144 10.47 18.50 23.09
C ALA A 144 9.63 17.54 23.95
N SER A 145 8.64 18.07 24.66
CA SER A 145 7.67 17.28 25.42
C SER A 145 6.54 16.76 24.51
N GLN A 146 5.79 15.77 25.03
CA GLN A 146 4.57 15.29 24.39
C GLN A 146 3.57 16.45 24.20
N GLU A 147 3.43 17.31 25.21
CA GLU A 147 2.49 18.44 25.20
C GLU A 147 2.85 19.49 24.14
N GLU A 148 4.14 19.73 23.89
CA GLU A 148 4.61 20.63 22.83
C GLU A 148 4.28 20.08 21.43
N LEU A 149 4.48 18.78 21.20
CA LEU A 149 4.06 18.14 19.95
C LEU A 149 2.54 18.24 19.75
N GLU A 150 1.78 17.92 20.79
CA GLU A 150 0.32 18.00 20.74
C GLU A 150 -0.20 19.42 20.55
N GLN A 151 0.50 20.42 21.08
CA GLN A 151 0.17 21.82 20.81
C GLN A 151 0.39 22.15 19.34
N GLY A 152 1.50 21.70 18.74
CA GLY A 152 1.72 21.85 17.30
C GLY A 152 0.62 21.18 16.46
N ILE A 153 0.13 20.01 16.88
CA ILE A 153 -0.98 19.31 16.22
C ILE A 153 -2.28 20.12 16.36
N ARG A 154 -2.61 20.61 17.56
CA ARG A 154 -3.80 21.47 17.80
C ARG A 154 -3.75 22.73 16.94
N ASP A 155 -2.61 23.40 16.89
CA ASP A 155 -2.41 24.61 16.07
C ASP A 155 -2.61 24.31 14.58
N ALA A 156 -2.19 23.13 14.11
CA ALA A 156 -2.41 22.69 12.73
C ALA A 156 -3.87 22.32 12.46
N ASN A 157 -4.54 21.63 13.38
CA ASN A 157 -5.96 21.30 13.28
C ASN A 157 -6.80 22.58 13.12
N HIS A 158 -6.57 23.58 13.97
CA HIS A 158 -7.35 24.82 13.98
C HIS A 158 -6.97 25.83 12.88
N ASN A 159 -5.88 25.59 12.15
CA ASN A 159 -5.47 26.49 11.08
C ASN A 159 -6.22 26.18 9.77
N PRO A 160 -7.08 27.09 9.27
CA PRO A 160 -7.85 26.86 8.03
C PRO A 160 -6.98 26.92 6.77
N ARG A 161 -5.70 27.30 6.89
CA ARG A 161 -4.72 27.24 5.80
C ARG A 161 -3.93 25.93 5.77
N VAL A 162 -4.15 25.02 6.71
CA VAL A 162 -3.55 23.67 6.71
C VAL A 162 -4.64 22.66 6.39
N ASP A 163 -4.44 21.92 5.31
CA ASP A 163 -5.37 20.88 4.88
C ASP A 163 -4.88 19.50 5.31
N GLY A 164 -3.57 19.28 5.28
CA GLY A 164 -2.94 18.02 5.67
C GLY A 164 -1.94 18.18 6.80
N ILE A 165 -1.91 17.23 7.71
CA ILE A 165 -1.01 17.13 8.85
C ILE A 165 -0.28 15.79 8.78
N LEU A 166 1.04 15.83 8.91
CA LEU A 166 1.89 14.65 9.00
C LEU A 166 2.80 14.78 10.21
N VAL A 167 2.83 13.78 11.09
CA VAL A 167 3.83 13.68 12.16
C VAL A 167 4.93 12.74 11.69
N GLN A 168 6.17 13.24 11.59
CA GLN A 168 7.28 12.43 11.10
C GLN A 168 7.71 11.40 12.15
N LEU A 169 7.55 10.13 11.82
CA LEU A 169 7.91 8.98 12.65
C LEU A 169 9.31 8.43 12.33
N PRO A 170 9.91 7.68 13.27
CA PRO A 170 9.43 7.44 14.64
C PRO A 170 9.69 8.66 15.54
N LEU A 171 8.87 8.82 16.57
CA LEU A 171 9.09 9.85 17.59
C LEU A 171 10.25 9.45 18.53
N ALA A 172 10.65 10.39 19.39
CA ALA A 172 11.57 10.08 20.47
C ALA A 172 10.95 9.07 21.44
N THR A 173 11.77 8.22 22.06
CA THR A 173 11.30 7.07 22.86
C THR A 173 10.47 7.44 24.09
N HIS A 174 10.54 8.69 24.56
CA HIS A 174 9.73 9.20 25.66
C HIS A 174 8.34 9.71 25.24
N MET A 175 8.06 9.76 23.93
CA MET A 175 6.80 10.24 23.37
C MET A 175 5.87 9.08 23.03
N ASP A 176 4.57 9.37 23.11
CA ASP A 176 3.50 8.44 22.75
C ASP A 176 2.95 8.78 21.37
N GLU A 177 3.35 7.96 20.38
CA GLU A 177 2.89 8.07 19.00
C GLU A 177 1.37 7.90 18.89
N ALA A 178 0.76 6.97 19.63
CA ALA A 178 -0.67 6.72 19.55
C ALA A 178 -1.47 7.91 20.09
N ARG A 179 -1.00 8.53 21.18
CA ARG A 179 -1.59 9.75 21.73
C ARG A 179 -1.48 10.92 20.73
N ALA A 180 -0.36 11.04 20.02
CA ALA A 180 -0.21 12.04 18.96
C ALA A 180 -1.18 11.80 17.79
N MET A 181 -1.34 10.55 17.32
CA MET A 181 -2.26 10.24 16.22
C MET A 181 -3.72 10.48 16.59
N LEU A 182 -4.13 10.21 17.82
CA LEU A 182 -5.50 10.44 18.32
C LEU A 182 -5.90 11.92 18.39
N GLN A 183 -4.92 12.83 18.52
CA GLN A 183 -5.18 14.27 18.59
C GLN A 183 -5.38 14.91 17.21
N MET A 184 -5.03 14.21 16.13
CA MET A 184 -5.13 14.74 14.77
C MET A 184 -6.58 14.75 14.29
N ASP A 185 -7.01 15.83 13.62
CA ASP A 185 -8.29 15.79 12.91
C ASP A 185 -8.26 14.67 11.85
N PRO A 186 -9.18 13.69 11.89
CA PRO A 186 -9.20 12.59 10.92
C PRO A 186 -9.26 13.04 9.46
N ASN A 187 -9.84 14.21 9.18
CA ASN A 187 -9.91 14.75 7.82
C ASN A 187 -8.59 15.39 7.36
N LYS A 188 -7.67 15.69 8.29
CA LYS A 188 -6.35 16.25 8.00
C LYS A 188 -5.21 15.23 8.14
N ASP A 189 -5.49 14.03 8.63
CA ASP A 189 -4.50 12.97 8.84
C ASP A 189 -4.02 12.33 7.53
N VAL A 190 -3.03 12.96 6.87
CA VAL A 190 -2.59 12.53 5.54
C VAL A 190 -1.87 11.18 5.56
N ASP A 191 -1.29 10.80 6.70
CA ASP A 191 -0.67 9.48 6.85
C ASP A 191 -1.70 8.39 7.17
N GLY A 192 -2.96 8.73 7.45
CA GLY A 192 -4.08 7.80 7.59
C GLY A 192 -4.03 6.94 8.85
N PHE A 193 -3.22 7.31 9.86
CA PHE A 193 -3.02 6.52 11.08
C PHE A 193 -4.03 6.80 12.18
N HIS A 194 -4.86 7.84 12.05
CA HIS A 194 -5.92 8.11 12.99
C HIS A 194 -6.88 6.89 13.04
N PRO A 195 -7.24 6.37 14.23
CA PRO A 195 -8.07 5.16 14.35
C PRO A 195 -9.40 5.22 13.58
N TYR A 196 -9.97 6.42 13.44
CA TYR A 196 -11.12 6.67 12.56
C TYR A 196 -10.86 6.28 11.10
N ASN A 197 -9.73 6.68 10.52
CA ASN A 197 -9.36 6.40 9.13
C ASN A 197 -9.08 4.89 8.95
N MET A 198 -8.31 4.31 9.86
CA MET A 198 -8.07 2.86 9.91
C MET A 198 -9.36 2.04 10.03
N GLY A 199 -10.26 2.44 10.93
CA GLY A 199 -11.56 1.79 11.09
C GLY A 199 -12.46 1.95 9.86
N SER A 200 -12.41 3.10 9.20
CA SER A 200 -13.19 3.37 7.99
C SER A 200 -12.79 2.44 6.84
N LEU A 201 -11.51 2.09 6.71
CA LEU A 201 -11.01 1.13 5.71
C LEU A 201 -11.63 -0.27 5.85
N MET A 202 -12.02 -0.68 7.06
CA MET A 202 -12.64 -2.00 7.29
C MET A 202 -14.12 -2.07 6.92
N MET A 203 -14.80 -0.93 6.88
CA MET A 203 -16.27 -0.85 6.80
C MET A 203 -16.77 -0.89 5.36
N LYS A 204 -17.58 -1.91 5.02
CA LYS A 204 -18.23 -1.99 3.71
C LYS A 204 -19.22 -0.83 3.50
N GLY A 205 -19.26 -0.29 2.28
CA GLY A 205 -20.25 0.71 1.88
C GLY A 205 -20.03 2.10 2.48
N ARG A 206 -18.89 2.35 3.11
CA ARG A 206 -18.44 3.70 3.50
C ARG A 206 -17.37 4.17 2.53
N SER A 207 -17.39 5.45 2.20
CA SER A 207 -16.30 6.08 1.46
C SER A 207 -15.04 6.04 2.32
N THR A 208 -14.01 5.34 1.84
CA THR A 208 -12.65 5.41 2.39
C THR A 208 -12.17 6.86 2.32
N ARG A 209 -11.75 7.43 3.46
CA ARG A 209 -11.25 8.81 3.52
C ARG A 209 -9.76 8.84 3.18
N LEU A 210 -8.90 8.78 4.20
CA LEU A 210 -7.46 8.79 4.05
C LEU A 210 -6.93 7.39 4.36
N VAL A 211 -6.23 6.79 3.40
CA VAL A 211 -5.65 5.45 3.52
C VAL A 211 -4.17 5.58 3.85
N PRO A 212 -3.61 4.75 4.75
CA PRO A 212 -2.20 4.78 5.06
C PRO A 212 -1.29 4.81 3.84
N CYS A 213 -0.39 5.79 3.79
CA CYS A 213 0.35 6.16 2.57
C CYS A 213 1.10 4.97 1.94
N THR A 214 1.73 4.12 2.74
CA THR A 214 2.46 2.96 2.23
C THR A 214 1.51 1.89 1.69
N ALA A 215 0.39 1.64 2.37
CA ALA A 215 -0.64 0.73 1.89
C ALA A 215 -1.25 1.26 0.58
N LEU A 216 -1.65 2.54 0.54
CA LEU A 216 -2.17 3.19 -0.66
C LEU A 216 -1.15 3.13 -1.81
N GLY A 217 0.13 3.37 -1.53
CA GLY A 217 1.20 3.28 -2.51
C GLY A 217 1.34 1.88 -3.11
N CYS A 218 1.20 0.82 -2.31
CA CYS A 218 1.18 -0.56 -2.79
C CYS A 218 -0.04 -0.85 -3.68
N LEU A 219 -1.24 -0.44 -3.25
CA LEU A 219 -2.48 -0.62 -4.01
C LEU A 219 -2.41 0.12 -5.36
N GLU A 220 -1.91 1.35 -5.36
CA GLU A 220 -1.72 2.16 -6.55
C GLU A 220 -0.64 1.60 -7.47
N LEU A 221 0.44 1.04 -6.92
CA LEU A 221 1.47 0.39 -7.73
C LEU A 221 0.88 -0.80 -8.49
N LEU A 222 0.08 -1.64 -7.83
CA LEU A 222 -0.62 -2.76 -8.47
C LEU A 222 -1.57 -2.25 -9.56
N ARG A 223 -2.44 -1.29 -9.22
CA ARG A 223 -3.46 -0.73 -10.12
C ARG A 223 -2.84 -0.11 -11.36
N ARG A 224 -1.85 0.79 -11.18
CA ARG A 224 -1.19 1.53 -12.27
C ARG A 224 -0.26 0.63 -13.10
N SER A 225 0.23 -0.47 -12.53
CA SER A 225 1.00 -1.47 -13.27
C SER A 225 0.14 -2.45 -14.08
N GLY A 226 -1.20 -2.38 -13.95
CA GLY A 226 -2.13 -3.28 -14.61
C GLY A 226 -2.20 -4.68 -13.98
N ILE A 227 -1.90 -4.80 -12.69
CA ILE A 227 -1.95 -6.07 -11.97
C ILE A 227 -3.34 -6.29 -11.39
N GLY A 228 -4.05 -7.28 -11.92
CA GLY A 228 -5.36 -7.68 -11.41
C GLY A 228 -5.21 -8.45 -10.09
N VAL A 229 -5.90 -8.00 -9.04
CA VAL A 229 -5.94 -8.65 -7.70
C VAL A 229 -7.26 -9.38 -7.46
N ARG A 230 -8.34 -8.98 -8.15
CA ARG A 230 -9.68 -9.53 -7.93
C ARG A 230 -9.70 -11.05 -8.09
N GLY A 231 -10.26 -11.75 -7.10
CA GLY A 231 -10.36 -13.22 -7.11
C GLY A 231 -9.06 -13.96 -6.80
N LYS A 232 -7.94 -13.27 -6.55
CA LYS A 232 -6.65 -13.88 -6.21
C LYS A 232 -6.47 -14.09 -4.71
N GLN A 233 -5.60 -15.01 -4.32
CA GLN A 233 -5.15 -15.15 -2.94
C GLN A 233 -3.97 -14.22 -2.66
N ALA A 234 -4.06 -13.45 -1.58
CA ALA A 234 -2.97 -12.60 -1.13
C ALA A 234 -2.42 -13.06 0.23
N VAL A 235 -1.10 -12.94 0.41
CA VAL A 235 -0.44 -13.16 1.70
C VAL A 235 0.32 -11.89 2.07
N VAL A 236 0.15 -11.43 3.30
CA VAL A 236 0.86 -10.30 3.86
C VAL A 236 1.71 -10.78 5.04
N VAL A 237 3.03 -10.63 4.94
CA VAL A 237 3.96 -10.96 6.01
C VAL A 237 4.32 -9.68 6.77
N GLY A 238 3.86 -9.59 8.02
CA GLY A 238 3.87 -8.37 8.85
C GLY A 238 2.48 -7.75 8.95
N ASP A 239 2.07 -7.33 10.15
CA ASP A 239 0.72 -6.76 10.43
C ASP A 239 0.76 -5.34 11.01
N SER A 240 1.87 -4.62 10.84
CA SER A 240 2.05 -3.30 11.44
C SER A 240 0.89 -2.35 11.10
N ASN A 241 0.59 -1.43 12.02
CA ASN A 241 -0.46 -0.44 11.82
C ASN A 241 -0.19 0.49 10.63
N ILE A 242 1.08 0.62 10.22
CA ILE A 242 1.52 1.52 9.15
C ILE A 242 1.39 0.86 7.76
N VAL A 243 1.61 -0.45 7.67
CA VAL A 243 1.73 -1.16 6.38
C VAL A 243 0.85 -2.40 6.34
N GLY A 244 1.16 -3.41 7.14
CA GLY A 244 0.64 -4.76 6.96
C GLY A 244 -0.88 -4.86 7.15
N ALA A 245 -1.38 -4.36 8.28
CA ALA A 245 -2.81 -4.35 8.57
C ALA A 245 -3.62 -3.57 7.52
N PRO A 246 -3.34 -2.29 7.22
CA PRO A 246 -4.14 -1.55 6.25
C PRO A 246 -4.03 -2.12 4.83
N LEU A 247 -2.85 -2.60 4.41
CA LEU A 247 -2.69 -3.21 3.09
C LEU A 247 -3.48 -4.52 2.94
N SER A 248 -3.54 -5.33 4.00
CA SER A 248 -4.35 -6.56 3.99
C SER A 248 -5.84 -6.25 3.77
N ILE A 249 -6.35 -5.19 4.39
CA ILE A 249 -7.75 -4.77 4.26
C ILE A 249 -7.97 -4.16 2.87
N GLY A 250 -7.04 -3.33 2.38
CA GLY A 250 -7.10 -2.74 1.04
C GLY A 250 -7.13 -3.80 -0.06
N LEU A 251 -6.27 -4.82 0.02
CA LEU A 251 -6.28 -5.94 -0.92
C LEU A 251 -7.63 -6.68 -0.93
N LEU A 252 -8.22 -6.89 0.25
CA LEU A 252 -9.51 -7.56 0.40
C LEU A 252 -10.69 -6.69 -0.09
N ARG A 253 -10.73 -5.43 0.31
CA ARG A 253 -11.91 -4.55 0.17
C ARG A 253 -11.87 -3.68 -1.08
N GLU A 254 -10.74 -3.03 -1.33
CA GLU A 254 -10.58 -2.10 -2.46
C GLU A 254 -10.22 -2.85 -3.75
N CYS A 255 -9.39 -3.90 -3.64
CA CYS A 255 -8.93 -4.66 -4.81
C CYS A 255 -9.70 -5.97 -5.07
N GLY A 256 -10.49 -6.45 -4.10
CA GLY A 256 -11.34 -7.63 -4.26
C GLY A 256 -10.61 -8.98 -4.28
N ALA A 257 -9.48 -9.10 -3.56
CA ALA A 257 -8.83 -10.39 -3.35
C ALA A 257 -9.84 -11.43 -2.81
N ALA A 258 -9.74 -12.67 -3.28
CA ALA A 258 -10.62 -13.76 -2.83
C ALA A 258 -10.36 -14.12 -1.35
N ALA A 259 -9.10 -14.09 -0.95
CA ALA A 259 -8.66 -14.34 0.42
C ALA A 259 -7.40 -13.54 0.72
N VAL A 260 -7.24 -13.12 1.96
CA VAL A 260 -6.02 -12.48 2.46
C VAL A 260 -5.59 -13.19 3.74
N THR A 261 -4.36 -13.71 3.76
CA THR A 261 -3.74 -14.30 4.95
C THR A 261 -2.67 -13.36 5.49
N VAL A 262 -2.73 -13.04 6.77
CA VAL A 262 -1.75 -12.20 7.45
C VAL A 262 -0.89 -13.06 8.37
N CYS A 263 0.43 -13.02 8.19
CA CYS A 263 1.38 -13.73 9.03
C CYS A 263 2.12 -12.73 9.91
N ASN A 264 2.24 -13.01 11.21
CA ASN A 264 2.96 -12.14 12.14
C ASN A 264 3.82 -12.92 13.15
N ARG A 265 4.80 -12.22 13.73
CA ARG A 265 5.61 -12.70 14.85
C ARG A 265 4.75 -12.87 16.10
N ARG A 266 5.18 -13.73 17.02
CA ARG A 266 4.56 -13.84 18.35
C ARG A 266 4.59 -12.48 19.04
N ARG A 267 3.41 -11.95 19.40
CA ARG A 267 3.31 -10.81 20.30
C ARG A 267 3.64 -11.28 21.72
N ARG A 268 4.50 -10.55 22.43
CA ARG A 268 4.64 -10.75 23.88
C ARG A 268 3.31 -10.39 24.57
N PRO A 269 2.92 -11.07 25.66
CA PRO A 269 1.71 -10.73 26.40
C PRO A 269 1.76 -9.27 26.88
N PRO A 270 0.65 -8.53 26.86
CA PRO A 270 0.60 -7.21 27.50
C PRO A 270 0.90 -7.35 29.00
N GLY A 271 1.82 -6.54 29.54
CA GLY A 271 2.20 -6.56 30.97
C GLY A 271 3.54 -7.23 31.30
N SER A 272 4.34 -7.62 30.31
CA SER A 272 5.78 -7.85 30.52
C SER A 272 6.52 -6.52 30.36
N ASP A 273 6.63 -5.73 31.43
CA ASP A 273 7.58 -4.62 31.55
C ASP A 273 9.00 -5.18 31.26
N GLU A 274 9.92 -4.58 30.50
CA GLU A 274 10.35 -3.19 30.40
C GLU A 274 11.18 -2.98 29.12
N ALA A 275 11.32 -1.71 28.72
CA ALA A 275 12.24 -1.12 27.73
C ALA A 275 11.96 -1.35 26.23
N ALA A 276 11.55 -0.25 25.59
CA ALA A 276 11.92 0.06 24.21
C ALA A 276 13.45 0.09 24.11
N THR A 277 14.07 -1.07 23.91
CA THR A 277 15.47 -1.16 23.52
C THR A 277 15.51 -1.45 22.04
N THR A 278 16.11 -0.50 21.32
CA THR A 278 16.84 -0.70 20.06
C THR A 278 17.13 -2.17 19.78
N ASP A 279 16.73 -2.65 18.60
CA ASP A 279 17.15 -3.96 18.04
C ASP A 279 18.66 -4.01 17.70
N SER A 280 19.45 -3.14 18.34
CA SER A 280 20.86 -3.33 18.59
C SER A 280 21.03 -3.93 20.00
N MET A 281 21.11 -5.27 20.09
CA MET A 281 22.19 -5.98 20.80
C MET A 281 21.85 -7.47 21.02
N ARG A 282 22.55 -8.30 20.25
CA ARG A 282 23.04 -9.66 20.50
C ARG A 282 22.69 -10.33 21.85
N ARG A 283 22.11 -11.53 21.70
CA ARG A 283 22.38 -12.81 22.40
C ARG A 283 22.12 -12.89 23.92
N ALA A 284 21.38 -13.92 24.34
CA ALA A 284 21.91 -15.14 24.97
C ALA A 284 20.81 -15.96 25.69
N GLU A 285 20.75 -17.28 25.41
CA GLU A 285 20.54 -18.43 26.32
C GLU A 285 19.26 -18.50 27.21
N ALA A 286 18.56 -19.61 27.49
CA ALA A 286 18.66 -21.04 27.18
C ALA A 286 17.34 -21.74 27.59
N GLY A 287 17.06 -22.90 26.98
CA GLY A 287 16.49 -24.09 27.64
C GLY A 287 14.98 -24.20 27.89
N ALA A 288 14.29 -24.99 27.06
CA ALA A 288 13.26 -25.94 27.51
C ALA A 288 13.00 -27.00 26.41
N CYS A 289 13.24 -28.27 26.75
CA CYS A 289 13.12 -29.43 25.87
C CYS A 289 11.68 -29.74 25.43
N GLY A 290 11.50 -29.96 24.13
CA GLY A 290 10.37 -30.66 23.50
C GLY A 290 10.88 -31.40 22.24
N PRO A 291 10.19 -32.44 21.72
CA PRO A 291 10.70 -33.23 20.61
C PRO A 291 10.93 -32.34 19.37
N ALA A 292 12.12 -32.46 18.78
CA ALA A 292 12.56 -31.63 17.67
C ALA A 292 11.75 -31.93 16.40
N GLU A 293 10.99 -30.95 15.92
CA GLU A 293 10.54 -30.93 14.52
C GLU A 293 11.75 -30.71 13.59
N PRO A 294 11.72 -31.27 12.36
CA PRO A 294 12.83 -31.12 11.43
C PRO A 294 13.13 -29.64 11.19
N SER A 295 14.40 -29.26 11.36
CA SER A 295 14.86 -27.89 11.24
C SER A 295 14.59 -27.36 9.82
N PRO A 296 13.98 -26.17 9.66
CA PRO A 296 13.82 -25.57 8.35
C PRO A 296 15.19 -25.24 7.73
N PRO A 297 15.31 -25.24 6.40
CA PRO A 297 16.56 -24.95 5.73
C PRO A 297 17.06 -23.54 6.09
N SER A 298 18.33 -23.46 6.50
CA SER A 298 18.99 -22.23 6.92
C SER A 298 19.26 -21.29 5.73
N SER A 299 18.93 -19.99 5.88
CA SER A 299 19.37 -18.96 4.94
C SER A 299 20.90 -18.77 5.02
N PRO A 300 21.56 -18.26 3.97
CA PRO A 300 22.99 -17.91 4.02
C PRO A 300 23.34 -16.83 5.06
N HIS A 301 22.35 -16.19 5.71
CA HIS A 301 22.52 -15.26 6.84
C HIS A 301 22.19 -15.88 8.21
N GLY A 302 21.89 -17.18 8.27
CA GLY A 302 21.85 -17.97 9.51
C GLY A 302 20.64 -17.77 10.43
N LEU A 303 19.67 -16.94 10.05
CA LEU A 303 18.40 -16.78 10.78
C LEU A 303 17.23 -17.35 9.99
N SER A 304 16.46 -18.23 10.63
CA SER A 304 15.18 -18.77 10.16
C SER A 304 14.03 -17.81 10.51
N TYR A 305 12.88 -17.92 9.82
CA TYR A 305 11.66 -17.21 10.21
C TYR A 305 11.20 -17.53 11.64
N THR A 306 11.56 -18.72 12.14
CA THR A 306 11.32 -19.12 13.54
C THR A 306 12.17 -18.32 14.52
N ASP A 307 13.42 -17.99 14.14
CA ASP A 307 14.36 -17.26 14.99
C ASP A 307 13.93 -15.80 15.17
N ILE A 308 13.28 -15.24 14.14
CA ILE A 308 12.65 -13.91 14.20
C ILE A 308 11.19 -13.97 14.73
N GLY A 309 10.75 -15.11 15.25
CA GLY A 309 9.54 -15.23 16.07
C GLY A 309 8.23 -15.54 15.33
N PHE A 310 8.25 -15.97 14.06
CA PHE A 310 7.03 -16.44 13.39
C PHE A 310 6.68 -17.87 13.84
N PRO A 311 5.44 -18.10 14.35
CA PRO A 311 5.03 -19.39 14.88
C PRO A 311 4.49 -20.37 13.83
N VAL A 312 4.46 -19.98 12.56
CA VAL A 312 3.85 -20.73 11.45
C VAL A 312 4.88 -20.97 10.35
N ASP A 313 4.67 -22.01 9.56
CA ASP A 313 5.47 -22.29 8.36
C ASP A 313 5.22 -21.20 7.30
N LEU A 314 6.04 -20.14 7.37
CA LEU A 314 6.00 -19.04 6.39
C LEU A 314 6.20 -19.54 4.96
N PRO A 315 7.24 -20.33 4.62
CA PRO A 315 7.43 -20.83 3.26
C PRO A 315 6.20 -21.55 2.70
N ALA A 316 5.49 -22.37 3.49
CA ALA A 316 4.28 -23.05 3.04
C ALA A 316 3.13 -22.07 2.78
N ILE A 317 2.93 -21.09 3.66
CA ILE A 317 1.87 -20.10 3.51
C ILE A 317 2.16 -19.16 2.35
N THR A 318 3.37 -18.60 2.23
CA THR A 318 3.72 -17.65 1.16
C THR A 318 3.65 -18.28 -0.23
N ARG A 319 3.92 -19.60 -0.36
CA ARG A 319 3.73 -20.36 -1.62
C ARG A 319 2.28 -20.49 -2.08
N THR A 320 1.30 -20.13 -1.27
CA THR A 320 -0.11 -20.08 -1.69
C THR A 320 -0.48 -18.76 -2.40
N ALA A 321 0.33 -17.72 -2.20
CA ALA A 321 0.01 -16.36 -2.61
C ALA A 321 0.11 -16.17 -4.14
N ASP A 322 -0.93 -15.61 -4.75
CA ASP A 322 -0.80 -15.00 -6.07
C ASP A 322 -0.23 -13.57 -5.95
N ILE A 323 -0.54 -12.88 -4.84
CA ILE A 323 0.00 -11.57 -4.45
C ILE A 323 0.69 -11.72 -3.08
N LEU A 324 2.01 -11.62 -3.04
CA LEU A 324 2.79 -11.67 -1.81
C LEU A 324 3.26 -10.26 -1.43
N VAL A 325 2.96 -9.83 -0.22
CA VAL A 325 3.46 -8.58 0.38
C VAL A 325 4.39 -8.93 1.53
N VAL A 326 5.59 -8.35 1.52
CA VAL A 326 6.61 -8.57 2.56
C VAL A 326 6.94 -7.23 3.23
N ALA A 327 6.59 -7.12 4.51
CA ALA A 327 6.68 -5.89 5.31
C ALA A 327 7.13 -6.22 6.75
N VAL A 328 8.26 -6.91 6.86
CA VAL A 328 8.78 -7.51 8.11
C VAL A 328 9.97 -6.71 8.66
N GLY A 329 10.69 -5.98 7.81
CA GLY A 329 11.91 -5.27 8.20
C GLY A 329 13.03 -6.24 8.57
N HIS A 330 13.24 -7.25 7.73
CA HIS A 330 14.34 -8.20 7.88
C HIS A 330 14.94 -8.52 6.51
N PRO A 331 16.21 -8.17 6.27
CA PRO A 331 16.82 -8.24 4.94
C PRO A 331 16.88 -9.68 4.42
N ASP A 332 16.53 -9.87 3.15
CA ASP A 332 16.62 -11.14 2.42
C ASP A 332 15.95 -12.35 3.10
N LEU A 333 14.91 -12.09 3.91
CA LEU A 333 14.14 -13.12 4.60
C LEU A 333 13.42 -14.05 3.62
N VAL A 334 12.73 -13.48 2.63
CA VAL A 334 11.93 -14.23 1.66
C VAL A 334 12.78 -14.61 0.46
N ARG A 335 12.90 -15.91 0.22
CA ARG A 335 13.71 -16.49 -0.87
C ARG A 335 12.86 -17.10 -1.97
N SER A 336 13.50 -17.51 -3.07
CA SER A 336 12.82 -18.04 -4.27
C SER A 336 11.89 -19.24 -4.00
N ASP A 337 12.29 -20.16 -3.11
CA ASP A 337 11.51 -21.36 -2.75
C ASP A 337 10.26 -21.07 -1.92
N TRP A 338 10.09 -19.83 -1.44
CA TRP A 338 8.92 -19.37 -0.69
C TRP A 338 7.85 -18.76 -1.60
N VAL A 339 8.18 -18.52 -2.87
CA VAL A 339 7.35 -17.77 -3.80
C VAL A 339 6.67 -18.73 -4.76
N LYS A 340 5.35 -18.60 -4.90
CA LYS A 340 4.59 -19.32 -5.92
C LYS A 340 5.07 -18.91 -7.31
N PRO A 341 5.39 -19.84 -8.23
CA PRO A 341 5.70 -19.51 -9.61
C PRO A 341 4.61 -18.63 -10.24
N GLY A 342 5.01 -17.49 -10.80
CA GLY A 342 4.10 -16.51 -11.40
C GLY A 342 3.41 -15.57 -10.41
N ALA A 343 3.71 -15.61 -9.11
CA ALA A 343 3.21 -14.63 -8.15
C ALA A 343 3.71 -13.22 -8.43
N VAL A 344 2.95 -12.23 -7.97
CA VAL A 344 3.41 -10.84 -7.86
C VAL A 344 3.93 -10.64 -6.44
N VAL A 345 5.12 -10.06 -6.32
CA VAL A 345 5.76 -9.82 -5.02
C VAL A 345 5.97 -8.31 -4.81
N LEU A 346 5.44 -7.79 -3.71
CA LEU A 346 5.67 -6.44 -3.21
C LEU A 346 6.62 -6.51 -2.01
N ASP A 347 7.86 -6.09 -2.24
CA ASP A 347 8.86 -5.88 -1.20
C ASP A 347 8.71 -4.46 -0.62
N VAL A 348 8.13 -4.38 0.58
CA VAL A 348 7.87 -3.14 1.30
C VAL A 348 8.96 -2.86 2.34
N GLY A 349 9.77 -3.87 2.66
CA GLY A 349 10.86 -3.78 3.62
C GLY A 349 11.90 -2.73 3.23
N ILE A 350 12.43 -2.02 4.23
CA ILE A 350 13.54 -1.09 4.05
C ILE A 350 14.54 -1.37 5.16
N ASN A 351 15.67 -1.96 4.79
CA ASN A 351 16.75 -2.32 5.69
C ASN A 351 18.01 -1.57 5.29
N VAL A 352 18.63 -0.87 6.23
CA VAL A 352 19.94 -0.22 6.02
C VAL A 352 21.01 -1.22 6.46
N VAL A 353 21.87 -1.63 5.53
CA VAL A 353 22.94 -2.60 5.77
C VAL A 353 24.31 -1.97 5.54
N ASP A 354 25.30 -2.43 6.30
CA ASP A 354 26.69 -1.97 6.18
C ASP A 354 27.33 -2.45 4.86
N GLN A 355 28.27 -1.66 4.34
CA GLN A 355 28.84 -1.77 2.99
C GLN A 355 29.65 -3.06 2.70
N SER A 356 29.79 -4.00 3.64
CA SER A 356 30.56 -5.24 3.42
C SER A 356 29.94 -6.21 2.40
N HIS A 357 28.73 -5.92 1.88
CA HIS A 357 27.99 -6.77 0.94
C HIS A 357 27.72 -6.16 -0.45
N ALA A 358 28.21 -4.97 -0.81
CA ALA A 358 27.93 -4.41 -2.14
C ALA A 358 29.10 -3.69 -2.83
N SER A 359 29.27 -4.04 -4.10
CA SER A 359 30.20 -3.50 -5.09
C SER A 359 29.64 -2.23 -5.74
N ARG A 360 29.64 -1.09 -5.04
CA ARG A 360 29.65 0.29 -5.63
C ARG A 360 29.72 1.36 -4.54
N ALA A 361 30.41 2.46 -4.86
CA ALA A 361 30.92 3.47 -3.97
C ALA A 361 29.87 4.21 -3.10
N GLY A 362 30.16 4.32 -1.79
CA GLY A 362 29.99 5.56 -1.02
C GLY A 362 28.61 5.94 -0.46
N GLY A 363 27.62 5.04 -0.43
CA GLY A 363 26.29 5.32 0.14
C GLY A 363 25.82 4.30 1.19
N LEU A 364 24.81 4.65 2.00
CA LEU A 364 24.05 3.71 2.83
C LEU A 364 23.40 2.68 1.89
N HIS A 365 23.71 1.39 2.08
CA HIS A 365 23.13 0.34 1.26
C HIS A 365 21.75 -0.01 1.81
N VAL A 366 20.71 0.17 0.97
CA VAL A 366 19.33 -0.11 1.34
C VAL A 366 18.86 -1.34 0.58
N VAL A 367 18.43 -2.36 1.31
CA VAL A 367 17.92 -3.62 0.77
C VAL A 367 16.52 -3.90 1.31
N GLY A 368 15.76 -4.70 0.58
CA GLY A 368 14.40 -5.08 0.96
C GLY A 368 14.38 -6.34 1.82
N ASP A 369 13.18 -6.85 2.08
CA ASP A 369 12.98 -8.10 2.82
C ASP A 369 13.04 -9.34 1.91
N VAL A 370 13.11 -9.14 0.60
CA VAL A 370 13.09 -10.19 -0.42
C VAL A 370 14.44 -10.29 -1.10
N ALA A 371 14.95 -11.52 -1.23
CA ALA A 371 16.14 -11.82 -2.02
C ALA A 371 15.85 -11.60 -3.51
N PHE A 372 16.00 -10.36 -3.98
CA PHE A 372 15.47 -9.89 -5.26
C PHE A 372 15.94 -10.71 -6.45
N ASP A 373 17.25 -10.98 -6.54
CA ASP A 373 17.83 -11.71 -7.67
C ASP A 373 17.23 -13.12 -7.78
N GLU A 374 17.13 -13.86 -6.68
CA GLU A 374 16.55 -15.21 -6.66
C GLU A 374 15.06 -15.19 -7.01
N VAL A 375 14.30 -14.30 -6.37
CA VAL A 375 12.84 -14.23 -6.54
C VAL A 375 12.46 -13.71 -7.92
N SER A 376 13.30 -12.90 -8.55
CA SER A 376 13.10 -12.41 -9.92
C SER A 376 13.01 -13.53 -10.96
N HIS A 377 13.56 -14.72 -10.67
CA HIS A 377 13.47 -15.88 -11.56
C HIS A 377 12.18 -16.70 -11.39
N VAL A 378 11.37 -16.40 -10.37
CA VAL A 378 10.16 -17.17 -10.00
C VAL A 378 8.88 -16.34 -10.12
N ALA A 379 8.93 -15.07 -9.69
CA ALA A 379 7.80 -14.16 -9.71
C ALA A 379 7.45 -13.71 -11.15
N SER A 380 6.18 -13.40 -11.40
CA SER A 380 5.78 -12.72 -12.64
C SER A 380 6.08 -11.21 -12.60
N ALA A 381 6.01 -10.62 -11.41
CA ALA A 381 6.39 -9.23 -11.17
C ALA A 381 6.93 -9.02 -9.75
N LEU A 382 7.89 -8.10 -9.60
CA LEU A 382 8.59 -7.86 -8.33
C LEU A 382 8.93 -6.37 -8.17
N SER A 383 8.60 -5.77 -7.02
CA SER A 383 9.01 -4.39 -6.71
C SER A 383 10.46 -4.36 -6.19
N PRO A 384 11.33 -3.46 -6.70
CA PRO A 384 12.70 -3.37 -6.23
C PRO A 384 12.82 -2.55 -4.95
N VAL A 385 13.87 -2.83 -4.17
CA VAL A 385 14.31 -1.97 -3.07
C VAL A 385 15.77 -1.59 -3.31
N PRO A 386 16.12 -0.29 -3.44
CA PRO A 386 15.22 0.87 -3.44
C PRO A 386 14.53 1.08 -4.79
N GLY A 387 13.43 1.85 -4.79
CA GLY A 387 12.76 2.31 -6.02
C GLY A 387 11.37 1.74 -6.28
N GLY A 388 10.92 0.78 -5.47
CA GLY A 388 9.55 0.26 -5.47
C GLY A 388 8.62 1.13 -4.63
N ILE A 389 8.34 0.72 -3.39
CA ILE A 389 7.25 1.31 -2.60
C ILE A 389 7.56 2.73 -2.08
N GLY A 390 8.80 3.03 -1.70
CA GLY A 390 9.16 4.34 -1.12
C GLY A 390 8.71 5.56 -1.93
N PRO A 391 9.00 5.66 -3.25
CA PRO A 391 8.48 6.72 -4.11
C PRO A 391 6.94 6.78 -4.15
N MET A 392 6.27 5.63 -4.15
CA MET A 392 4.80 5.54 -4.13
C MET A 392 4.22 6.08 -2.83
N THR A 393 4.88 5.85 -1.68
CA THR A 393 4.48 6.42 -0.39
C THR A 393 4.51 7.94 -0.42
N ILE A 394 5.49 8.57 -1.09
CA ILE A 394 5.55 10.04 -1.22
C ILE A 394 4.41 10.56 -2.11
N ALA A 395 4.12 9.89 -3.23
CA ALA A 395 2.98 10.24 -4.07
C ALA A 395 1.65 10.08 -3.33
N ALA A 396 1.53 9.08 -2.45
CA ALA A 396 0.37 8.90 -1.59
C ALA A 396 0.18 10.03 -0.57
N VAL A 397 1.26 10.59 -0.01
CA VAL A 397 1.18 11.79 0.85
C VAL A 397 0.59 12.98 0.07
N VAL A 398 1.04 13.19 -1.16
CA VAL A 398 0.50 14.24 -2.04
C VAL A 398 -0.98 14.00 -2.33
N HIS A 399 -1.34 12.77 -2.73
CA HIS A 399 -2.72 12.38 -2.96
C HIS A 399 -3.61 12.65 -1.74
N ASN A 400 -3.20 12.15 -0.56
CA ASN A 400 -3.97 12.31 0.67
C ASN A 400 -4.09 13.77 1.10
N THR A 401 -3.07 14.60 0.85
CA THR A 401 -3.16 16.05 1.08
C THR A 401 -4.23 16.69 0.17
N VAL A 402 -4.31 16.28 -1.10
CA VAL A 402 -5.36 16.75 -2.02
C VAL A 402 -6.74 16.29 -1.58
N GLN A 403 -6.89 15.04 -1.12
CA GLN A 403 -8.18 14.56 -0.60
C GLN A 403 -8.59 15.27 0.70
N ALA A 404 -7.66 15.49 1.62
CA ALA A 404 -7.91 16.24 2.86
C ALA A 404 -8.41 17.67 2.55
N ALA A 405 -7.83 18.31 1.55
CA ALA A 405 -8.27 19.62 1.06
C ALA A 405 -9.63 19.60 0.36
N ARG A 406 -10.09 18.46 -0.15
CA ARG A 406 -11.46 18.31 -0.65
C ARG A 406 -12.45 18.16 0.49
N PHE A 407 -12.11 17.43 1.54
CA PHE A 407 -12.98 17.28 2.70
C PHE A 407 -13.27 18.61 3.39
N SER A 408 -12.33 19.56 3.36
CA SER A 408 -12.55 20.92 3.88
C SER A 408 -13.50 21.77 3.02
N LEU A 409 -13.77 21.37 1.77
CA LEU A 409 -14.77 22.01 0.90
C LEU A 409 -16.18 21.44 1.11
N ASP A 410 -16.27 20.19 1.56
CA ASP A 410 -17.54 19.50 1.83
C ASP A 410 -18.07 19.73 3.26
N SER A 411 -17.27 20.34 4.13
CA SER A 411 -17.58 20.64 5.54
C SER A 411 -18.08 22.08 5.70
#